data_AF-A0A535IMF1-F1
#
_entry.id   AF-A0A535IMF1-F1
#
_cell.length_a   1.000
_cell.length_b   1.000
_cell.length_c   1.000
_cell.angle_alpha   90.00
_cell.angle_beta   90.00
_cell.angle_gamma   90.00
#
_symmetry.space_group_name_H-M   'P 1'
#
loop_
_entity.id
_entity.type
_entity.pdbx_description
1 polymer ?
#
loop_
_entity_poly.entity_id
_entity_poly.type
_entity_poly.pdbx_seq_one_letter_code
_entity_poly.pdbx_strand_id
1 'polypeptide(L)'
;MNLTASLPTTSGALHVAGLREPVTVVRDRWGIPHLRAHNRHDAFCAQGFVHAQDRMWHMDWDRRRAYGTTAELLGPAGVEADRLSRRFQIRRASIADWKVLNAETRAMVEAYTAGVNAFLEQTPVPSVEFALLAIRPGPWQP
;
A
#
# COMPACT_ATOMS: atom_id res chain seq x y z
N MET A 1 8.35 7.54 -23.06
CA MET A 1 7.73 6.79 -21.95
C MET A 1 6.21 6.86 -22.13
N ASN A 2 5.51 5.73 -22.19
CA ASN A 2 4.05 5.73 -22.29
C ASN A 2 3.44 5.87 -20.89
N LEU A 3 2.93 7.07 -20.56
CA LEU A 3 2.42 7.37 -19.22
C LEU A 3 1.11 6.63 -18.92
N THR A 4 0.28 6.34 -19.92
CA THR A 4 -0.99 5.61 -19.69
C THR A 4 -0.77 4.15 -19.33
N ALA A 5 0.36 3.57 -19.74
CA ALA A 5 0.76 2.21 -19.35
C ALA A 5 1.11 2.10 -17.84
N SER A 6 1.25 3.22 -17.13
CA SER A 6 1.48 3.24 -15.68
C SER A 6 0.19 3.34 -14.85
N LEU A 7 -0.97 3.44 -15.51
CA LEU A 7 -2.27 3.44 -14.82
C LEU A 7 -2.68 2.00 -14.46
N PRO A 8 -3.26 1.79 -13.26
CA PRO A 8 -3.75 0.48 -12.85
C PRO A 8 -5.01 0.07 -13.63
N THR A 9 -5.23 -1.23 -13.76
CA THR A 9 -6.50 -1.78 -14.25
C THR A 9 -7.59 -1.59 -13.20
N THR A 10 -8.58 -0.73 -13.47
CA THR A 10 -9.65 -0.38 -12.50
C THR A 10 -11.04 -0.89 -12.87
N SER A 11 -11.16 -1.59 -13.99
CA SER A 11 -12.41 -2.15 -14.53
C SER A 11 -12.27 -3.61 -14.89
N GLY A 12 -13.38 -4.34 -14.89
CA GLY A 12 -13.42 -5.77 -15.18
C GLY A 12 -13.34 -6.62 -13.92
N ALA A 13 -13.06 -7.91 -14.09
CA ALA A 13 -12.88 -8.86 -13.00
C ALA A 13 -11.39 -9.12 -12.77
N LEU A 14 -10.93 -8.92 -11.54
CA LEU A 14 -9.57 -9.20 -11.11
C LEU A 14 -9.59 -10.32 -10.08
N HIS A 15 -8.65 -11.25 -10.19
CA HIS A 15 -8.41 -12.24 -9.15
C HIS A 15 -7.45 -11.64 -8.12
N VAL A 16 -7.87 -11.50 -6.88
CA VAL A 16 -7.05 -10.92 -5.81
C VAL A 16 -6.77 -12.00 -4.77
N ALA A 17 -5.49 -12.35 -4.63
CA ALA A 17 -5.05 -13.31 -3.62
C ALA A 17 -5.48 -12.83 -2.22
N GLY A 18 -6.03 -13.75 -1.43
CA GLY A 18 -6.50 -13.46 -0.07
C GLY A 18 -8.01 -13.17 0.03
N LEU A 19 -8.71 -12.75 -1.03
CA LEU A 19 -10.18 -12.65 -0.98
C LEU A 19 -10.82 -14.03 -0.80
N ARG A 20 -11.82 -14.10 0.08
CA ARG A 20 -12.59 -15.33 0.37
C ARG A 20 -13.90 -15.37 -0.40
N GLU A 21 -14.50 -14.20 -0.59
CA GLU A 21 -15.74 -13.97 -1.33
C GLU A 21 -15.57 -12.81 -2.32
N PRO A 22 -16.43 -12.70 -3.35
CA PRO A 22 -16.40 -11.58 -4.28
C PRO A 22 -16.59 -10.22 -3.59
N VAL A 23 -15.82 -9.22 -4.03
CA VAL A 23 -15.97 -7.82 -3.64
C VAL A 23 -16.28 -7.00 -4.87
N THR A 24 -17.30 -6.14 -4.79
CA THR A 24 -17.62 -5.19 -5.86
C THR A 24 -16.99 -3.84 -5.57
N VAL A 25 -16.26 -3.30 -6.53
CA VAL A 25 -15.68 -1.95 -6.47
C VAL A 25 -16.32 -1.09 -7.56
N VAL A 26 -17.02 -0.03 -7.17
CA VAL A 26 -17.57 0.96 -8.10
C VAL A 26 -16.86 2.28 -7.88
N ARG A 27 -16.23 2.83 -8.92
CA ARG A 27 -15.70 4.19 -8.89
C ARG A 27 -16.74 5.16 -9.42
N ASP A 28 -17.01 6.22 -8.67
CA ASP A 28 -17.96 7.25 -9.09
C ASP A 28 -17.37 8.16 -10.19
N ARG A 29 -18.12 9.19 -10.59
CA ARG A 29 -17.68 10.15 -11.62
C ARG A 29 -16.41 10.93 -11.27
N TRP A 30 -16.03 10.96 -9.99
CA TRP A 30 -14.82 11.61 -9.48
C TRP A 30 -13.68 10.61 -9.23
N GLY A 31 -13.90 9.33 -9.55
CA GLY A 31 -12.94 8.25 -9.31
C GLY A 31 -12.93 7.74 -7.86
N ILE A 32 -13.86 8.16 -7.00
CA ILE A 32 -13.91 7.73 -5.60
C ILE A 32 -14.39 6.27 -5.54
N PRO A 33 -13.61 5.34 -4.96
CA PRO A 33 -14.00 3.94 -4.89
C PRO A 33 -15.00 3.66 -3.76
N HIS A 34 -16.11 3.01 -4.11
CA HIS A 34 -17.10 2.47 -3.20
C HIS A 34 -17.01 0.94 -3.20
N LEU A 35 -16.63 0.35 -2.06
CA LEU A 35 -16.43 -1.09 -1.91
C LEU A 35 -17.65 -1.74 -1.25
N ARG A 36 -18.09 -2.87 -1.78
CA ARG A 36 -19.11 -3.75 -1.17
C ARG A 36 -18.55 -5.15 -1.03
N ALA A 37 -18.45 -5.63 0.21
CA ALA A 37 -17.94 -6.95 0.57
C ALA A 37 -18.95 -7.69 1.47
N HIS A 38 -18.90 -9.02 1.48
CA HIS A 38 -19.78 -9.86 2.30
C HIS A 38 -19.26 -10.10 3.72
N ASN A 39 -17.97 -9.83 3.96
CA ASN A 39 -17.35 -9.97 5.26
C ASN A 39 -16.25 -8.90 5.48
N ARG A 40 -15.85 -8.74 6.73
CA ARG A 40 -14.88 -7.70 7.13
C ARG A 40 -13.47 -7.94 6.60
N HIS A 41 -13.06 -9.20 6.54
CA HIS A 41 -11.74 -9.57 6.01
C HIS A 41 -11.58 -9.08 4.58
N ASP A 42 -12.55 -9.41 3.73
CA ASP A 42 -12.52 -9.06 2.31
C ASP A 42 -12.72 -7.57 2.09
N ALA A 43 -13.45 -6.88 2.96
CA ALA A 43 -13.53 -5.41 2.95
C ALA A 43 -12.15 -4.77 3.13
N PHE A 44 -11.37 -5.19 4.15
CA PHE A 44 -10.04 -4.63 4.39
C PHE A 44 -9.01 -5.06 3.34
N CYS A 45 -9.07 -6.31 2.88
CA CYS A 45 -8.22 -6.79 1.78
C CYS A 45 -8.47 -5.98 0.50
N ALA A 46 -9.72 -5.84 0.08
CA ALA A 46 -10.04 -5.01 -1.08
C ALA A 46 -9.70 -3.54 -0.87
N GLN A 47 -9.86 -3.00 0.34
CA GLN A 47 -9.44 -1.62 0.64
C GLN A 47 -7.93 -1.45 0.45
N GLY A 48 -7.10 -2.38 0.91
CA GLY A 48 -5.66 -2.38 0.70
C GLY A 48 -5.29 -2.41 -0.79
N PHE A 49 -5.92 -3.32 -1.54
CA PHE A 49 -5.72 -3.43 -2.98
C PHE A 49 -6.08 -2.13 -3.72
N VAL A 50 -7.26 -1.57 -3.46
CA VAL A 50 -7.73 -0.33 -4.10
C VAL A 50 -6.90 0.89 -3.70
N HIS A 51 -6.50 1.01 -2.42
CA HIS A 51 -5.55 2.05 -2.01
C HIS A 51 -4.24 1.95 -2.80
N ALA A 52 -3.71 0.75 -2.99
CA ALA A 52 -2.49 0.54 -3.74
C ALA A 52 -2.67 0.92 -5.22
N GLN A 53 -3.80 0.59 -5.85
CA GLN A 53 -4.12 1.06 -7.20
C GLN A 53 -4.01 2.58 -7.32
N ASP A 54 -4.65 3.30 -6.41
CA ASP A 54 -4.82 4.74 -6.56
C ASP A 54 -3.64 5.56 -5.98
N ARG A 55 -2.86 5.00 -5.02
CA ARG A 55 -1.95 5.76 -4.15
C ARG A 55 -0.61 5.09 -3.85
N MET A 56 -0.17 4.08 -4.61
CA MET A 56 1.00 3.27 -4.22
C MET A 56 2.25 4.12 -3.90
N TRP A 57 2.55 5.11 -4.75
CA TRP A 57 3.70 6.00 -4.53
C TRP A 57 3.60 6.78 -3.21
N HIS A 58 2.45 7.38 -2.95
CA HIS A 58 2.21 8.14 -1.71
C HIS A 58 2.38 7.24 -0.49
N MET A 59 1.79 6.04 -0.52
CA MET A 59 1.89 5.07 0.57
C MET A 59 3.34 4.64 0.83
N ASP A 60 4.13 4.35 -0.22
CA ASP A 60 5.55 3.98 -0.06
C ASP A 60 6.38 5.18 0.43
N TRP A 61 6.11 6.38 -0.08
CA TRP A 61 6.76 7.62 0.34
C TRP A 61 6.54 7.91 1.83
N ASP A 62 5.29 7.80 2.31
CA ASP A 62 4.97 7.99 3.73
C ASP A 62 5.62 6.93 4.61
N ARG A 63 5.66 5.67 4.16
CA ARG A 63 6.38 4.59 4.86
C ARG A 63 7.88 4.90 4.98
N ARG A 64 8.51 5.36 3.90
CA ARG A 64 9.93 5.77 3.89
C ARG A 64 10.17 6.95 4.82
N ARG A 65 9.28 7.93 4.81
CA ARG A 65 9.36 9.12 5.68
C ARG A 65 9.22 8.76 7.15
N ALA A 66 8.29 7.86 7.49
CA ALA A 66 8.09 7.36 8.84
C ALA A 66 9.29 6.56 9.36
N TYR A 67 9.91 5.74 8.50
CA TYR A 67 11.04 4.88 8.89
C TYR A 67 12.42 5.52 8.68
N GLY A 68 12.45 6.71 8.09
CA GLY A 68 13.67 7.46 7.79
C GLY A 68 14.52 6.77 6.72
N THR A 69 13.92 6.40 5.59
CA THR A 69 14.61 5.79 4.43
C THR A 69 14.35 6.57 3.13
N THR A 70 14.09 7.87 3.22
CA THR A 70 13.89 8.74 2.05
C THR A 70 15.19 9.06 1.32
N ALA A 71 16.34 9.01 2.00
CA ALA A 71 17.66 9.20 1.39
C ALA A 71 18.02 8.10 0.38
N GLU A 72 17.36 6.94 0.41
CA GLU A 72 17.48 5.91 -0.64
C GLU A 72 16.98 6.42 -2.00
N LEU A 73 16.08 7.41 -2.00
CA LEU A 73 15.51 8.02 -3.20
C LEU A 73 16.12 9.39 -3.49
N LEU A 74 16.29 10.20 -2.44
CA LEU A 74 16.76 11.59 -2.57
C LEU A 74 18.28 11.75 -2.46
N GLY A 75 19.01 10.67 -2.17
CA GLY A 75 20.44 10.72 -1.89
C GLY A 75 20.76 11.58 -0.66
N PRO A 76 21.89 12.32 -0.66
CA PRO A 76 22.33 13.12 0.49
C PRO A 76 21.29 14.12 1.00
N ALA A 77 20.38 14.62 0.15
CA ALA A 77 19.36 15.58 0.53
C ALA A 77 18.33 15.01 1.53
N GLY A 78 18.13 13.69 1.58
CA GLY A 78 17.21 13.04 2.51
C GLY A 78 17.80 12.74 3.90
N VAL A 79 19.12 12.85 4.08
CA VAL A 79 19.82 12.30 5.26
C VAL A 79 19.38 12.96 6.57
N GLU A 80 19.24 14.29 6.60
CA GLU A 80 18.86 14.99 7.82
C GLU A 80 17.41 14.71 8.23
N ALA A 81 16.49 14.62 7.26
CA ALA A 81 15.11 14.20 7.51
C ALA A 81 15.05 12.76 8.05
N ASP A 82 15.80 11.84 7.43
CA ASP A 82 15.85 10.44 7.85
C ASP A 82 16.44 10.27 9.26
N ARG A 83 17.46 11.06 9.62
CA ARG A 83 18.04 11.10 10.97
C ARG A 83 16.99 11.54 11.99
N LEU A 84 16.22 12.58 11.69
CA LEU A 84 15.14 13.04 12.56
C LEU A 84 14.05 11.96 12.70
N SER A 85 13.56 11.40 11.60
CA SER A 85 12.53 10.35 11.61
C SER A 85 12.94 9.14 12.46
N ARG A 86 14.20 8.70 12.36
CA ARG A 86 14.72 7.58 13.17
C ARG A 86 14.75 7.87 14.67
N ARG A 87 14.84 9.14 15.10
CA ARG A 87 14.76 9.49 16.55
C ARG A 87 13.38 9.24 17.14
N PHE A 88 12.32 9.34 16.34
CA PHE A 88 10.96 9.01 16.79
C PHE A 88 10.73 7.50 16.95
N GLN A 89 11.62 6.66 16.42
CA GLN A 89 11.55 5.20 16.58
C GLN A 89 10.22 4.58 16.13
N ILE A 90 9.55 5.18 15.12
CA ILE A 90 8.22 4.77 14.67
C ILE A 90 8.17 3.27 14.35
N ARG A 91 9.13 2.74 13.57
CA ARG A 91 9.17 1.31 13.25
C ARG A 91 9.21 0.42 14.49
N ARG A 92 10.01 0.78 15.50
CA ARG A 92 10.13 0.02 16.74
C ARG A 92 8.83 0.09 17.54
N ALA A 93 8.20 1.27 17.61
CA ALA A 93 6.91 1.47 18.26
C ALA A 93 5.81 0.65 17.58
N SER A 94 5.68 0.72 16.25
CA SER A 94 4.69 -0.05 15.49
C SER A 94 4.82 -1.56 15.69
N ILE A 95 6.05 -2.10 15.75
CA ILE A 95 6.28 -3.52 16.07
C ILE A 95 5.87 -3.86 17.51
N ALA A 96 6.08 -2.95 18.47
CA ALA A 96 5.65 -3.16 19.85
C ALA A 96 4.12 -3.13 19.97
N ASP A 97 3.48 -2.17 19.30
CA ASP A 97 2.01 -2.05 19.24
C ASP A 97 1.41 -3.30 18.59
N TRP A 98 1.96 -3.76 17.46
CA TRP A 98 1.56 -5.00 16.78
C TRP A 98 1.54 -6.20 17.72
N LYS A 99 2.51 -6.31 18.64
CA LYS A 99 2.62 -7.43 19.60
C LYS A 99 1.50 -7.47 20.63
N VAL A 100 0.87 -6.33 20.91
CA VAL A 100 -0.18 -6.21 21.94
C VAL A 100 -1.57 -5.94 21.35
N LEU A 101 -1.70 -5.83 20.03
CA LEU A 101 -3.00 -5.72 19.37
C LEU A 101 -3.89 -6.93 19.69
N ASN A 102 -5.19 -6.65 19.85
CA ASN A 102 -6.20 -7.69 19.94
C ASN A 102 -6.35 -8.44 18.59
N ALA A 103 -6.96 -9.62 18.64
CA ALA A 103 -7.10 -10.49 17.47
C ALA A 103 -7.85 -9.84 16.31
N GLU A 104 -8.86 -9.02 16.61
CA GLU A 104 -9.68 -8.36 15.59
C GLU A 104 -8.89 -7.30 14.81
N THR A 105 -8.15 -6.44 15.51
CA THR A 105 -7.31 -5.42 14.88
C THR A 105 -6.14 -6.05 14.12
N ARG A 106 -5.55 -7.14 14.63
CA ARG A 106 -4.54 -7.89 13.88
C ARG A 106 -5.09 -8.42 12.56
N ALA A 107 -6.23 -9.10 12.61
CA ALA A 107 -6.86 -9.65 11.40
C ALA A 107 -7.20 -8.57 10.37
N MET A 108 -7.59 -7.36 10.81
CA MET A 108 -7.81 -6.21 9.94
C MET A 108 -6.53 -5.79 9.21
N VAL A 109 -5.43 -5.58 9.94
CA VAL A 109 -4.16 -5.11 9.36
C VAL A 109 -3.51 -6.18 8.48
N GLU A 110 -3.60 -7.45 8.87
CA GLU A 110 -3.19 -8.59 8.04
C GLU A 110 -3.96 -8.63 6.72
N ALA A 111 -5.29 -8.52 6.77
CA ALA A 111 -6.11 -8.48 5.56
C ALA A 111 -5.75 -7.27 4.67
N TYR A 112 -5.62 -6.08 5.26
CA TYR A 112 -5.25 -4.87 4.54
C TYR A 112 -3.91 -5.00 3.81
N THR A 113 -2.87 -5.45 4.52
CA THR A 113 -1.53 -5.61 3.95
C THR A 113 -1.46 -6.74 2.92
N ALA A 114 -2.25 -7.81 3.07
CA ALA A 114 -2.40 -8.85 2.05
C ALA A 114 -2.97 -8.27 0.75
N GLY A 115 -3.98 -7.40 0.82
CA GLY A 115 -4.54 -6.72 -0.36
C GLY A 115 -3.53 -5.82 -1.07
N VAL A 116 -2.74 -5.04 -0.32
CA VAL A 116 -1.66 -4.21 -0.89
C VAL A 116 -0.63 -5.10 -1.61
N ASN A 117 -0.22 -6.20 -0.98
CA ASN A 117 0.76 -7.11 -1.57
C ASN A 117 0.22 -7.82 -2.82
N ALA A 118 -1.06 -8.23 -2.83
CA ALA A 118 -1.70 -8.80 -4.01
C ALA A 118 -1.68 -7.84 -5.20
N PHE A 119 -1.82 -6.52 -4.98
CA PHE A 119 -1.66 -5.53 -6.04
C PHE A 119 -0.21 -5.44 -6.54
N LEU A 120 0.77 -5.44 -5.63
CA LEU A 120 2.20 -5.38 -5.98
C LEU A 120 2.67 -6.60 -6.77
N GLU A 121 2.11 -7.78 -6.49
CA GLU A 121 2.38 -9.01 -7.25
C GLU A 121 1.84 -8.92 -8.69
N GLN A 122 0.68 -8.28 -8.87
CA GLN A 122 0.03 -8.14 -10.18
C GLN A 122 0.58 -6.96 -10.99
N THR A 123 1.15 -5.96 -10.32
CA THR A 123 1.56 -4.69 -10.93
C THR A 123 3.00 -4.32 -10.54
N PRO A 124 4.02 -4.92 -11.20
CA PRO A 124 5.43 -4.71 -10.85
C PRO A 124 5.91 -3.26 -10.97
N VAL A 125 5.25 -2.44 -11.79
CA VAL A 125 5.50 -1.01 -11.95
C VAL A 125 4.20 -0.25 -11.63
N PRO A 126 3.93 0.02 -10.34
CA PRO A 126 2.58 0.41 -9.90
C PRO A 126 2.23 1.87 -10.14
N SER A 127 3.20 2.73 -10.48
CA SER A 127 2.95 4.12 -10.87
C SER A 127 4.14 4.69 -11.66
N VAL A 128 3.95 5.89 -12.22
CA VAL A 128 4.97 6.60 -13.03
C VAL A 128 6.25 6.88 -12.25
N GLU A 129 6.15 7.18 -10.96
CA GLU A 129 7.29 7.52 -10.10
C GLU A 129 8.26 6.35 -9.96
N PHE A 130 7.76 5.13 -9.78
CA PHE A 130 8.59 3.92 -9.73
C PHE A 130 9.31 3.66 -11.06
N ALA A 131 8.64 3.93 -12.19
CA ALA A 131 9.23 3.80 -13.51
C ALA A 131 10.34 4.84 -13.75
N LEU A 132 10.12 6.10 -13.37
CA LEU A 132 11.09 7.19 -13.53
C LEU A 132 12.33 6.97 -12.67
N LEU A 133 12.15 6.47 -11.45
CA LEU A 133 13.24 6.22 -10.50
C LEU A 133 13.90 4.85 -10.70
N ALA A 134 13.37 3.99 -11.59
CA ALA A 134 13.83 2.62 -11.81
C ALA A 134 13.90 1.78 -10.52
N ILE A 135 12.91 1.95 -9.64
CA ILE A 135 12.79 1.25 -8.35
C ILE A 135 11.50 0.44 -8.28
N ARG A 136 11.42 -0.44 -7.28
CA ARG A 136 10.20 -1.17 -6.93
C ARG A 136 9.87 -0.99 -5.45
N PRO A 137 8.57 -0.89 -5.08
CA PRO A 137 8.20 -0.85 -3.67
C PRO A 137 8.47 -2.22 -3.03
N GLY A 138 8.92 -2.20 -1.78
CA GLY A 138 9.04 -3.42 -0.97
C GLY A 138 7.67 -3.91 -0.48
N PRO A 139 7.55 -5.21 -0.11
CA PRO A 139 6.31 -5.77 0.42
C PRO A 139 5.85 -5.04 1.69
N TRP A 140 4.55 -5.09 1.93
CA TRP A 140 3.92 -4.53 3.12
C TRP A 140 3.82 -5.59 4.22
N GLN A 141 4.13 -5.19 5.44
CA GLN A 141 4.06 -6.03 6.63
C GLN A 141 2.97 -5.47 7.55
N PRO A 142 2.22 -6.34 8.25
CA PRO A 142 1.31 -5.92 9.32
C PRO A 142 2.01 -5.14 10.44
#